data_AF-A0A1L9QP42-F1
#
_entry.id   AF-A0A1L9QP42-F1
#
_cell.length_a   1.000
_cell.length_b   1.000
_cell.length_c   1.000
_cell.angle_alpha   90.00
_cell.angle_beta   90.00
_cell.angle_gamma   90.00
#
_symmetry.space_group_name_H-M   'P 1'
#
loop_
_entity.id
_entity.type
_entity.pdbx_description
1 polymer ?
#
loop_
_entity_poly.entity_id
_entity_poly.type
_entity_poly.pdbx_seq_one_letter_code
_entity_poly.pdbx_strand_id
1 'polypeptide(L)'
;MADEQTTAPKKEKPPAPEKKPFAEFIQEDYLPALEVGLEKQGITDLKLNFTQAQIAVQGMEKEPSCWQVIGTWKNGQHQFNVYFFKEDIKGQRAFSYSQNGAKPSTLEPFLIDERKITLGLLVFGVITRLNGQKWLTLN
;
A
#
# COMPACT_ATOMS: atom_id res chain seq x y z
N MET A 1 -29.32 30.11 -26.08
CA MET A 1 -27.90 30.24 -26.43
C MET A 1 -27.15 29.14 -25.72
N ALA A 2 -26.27 28.48 -26.46
CA ALA A 2 -25.81 27.12 -26.25
C ALA A 2 -25.06 26.91 -24.92
N ASP A 3 -25.39 25.80 -24.28
CA ASP A 3 -24.65 25.17 -23.20
C ASP A 3 -23.36 24.57 -23.79
N GLU A 4 -22.23 25.09 -23.34
CA GLU A 4 -20.91 24.55 -23.60
C GLU A 4 -20.37 24.09 -22.25
N GLN A 5 -20.28 22.79 -22.02
CA GLN A 5 -19.49 22.22 -20.92
C GLN A 5 -18.98 20.82 -21.28
N THR A 6 -17.83 20.83 -21.96
CA THR A 6 -16.64 20.04 -21.65
C THR A 6 -16.87 18.62 -21.13
N THR A 7 -16.74 17.67 -22.06
CA THR A 7 -16.37 16.28 -21.82
C THR A 7 -15.04 16.20 -21.06
N ALA A 8 -15.12 16.03 -19.74
CA ALA A 8 -14.00 15.53 -18.96
C ALA A 8 -13.81 14.03 -19.27
N PRO A 9 -12.57 13.55 -19.47
CA PRO A 9 -12.31 12.14 -19.74
C PRO A 9 -12.83 11.32 -18.57
N LYS A 10 -13.79 10.45 -18.90
CA LYS A 10 -14.33 9.42 -18.02
C LYS A 10 -13.15 8.57 -17.57
N LYS A 11 -12.57 8.89 -16.40
CA LYS A 11 -11.73 7.95 -15.64
C LYS A 11 -12.56 6.67 -15.57
N GLU A 12 -12.15 5.67 -16.33
CA GLU A 12 -12.61 4.30 -16.21
C GLU A 12 -12.68 4.02 -14.71
N LYS A 13 -13.89 3.72 -14.22
CA LYS A 13 -14.06 3.19 -12.88
C LYS A 13 -13.15 1.97 -12.84
N PRO A 14 -12.08 1.95 -12.00
CA PRO A 14 -11.28 0.76 -11.89
C PRO A 14 -12.26 -0.37 -11.53
N PRO A 15 -12.20 -1.49 -12.29
CA PRO A 15 -13.20 -2.55 -12.21
C PRO A 15 -13.41 -2.93 -10.76
N ALA A 16 -14.68 -3.10 -10.38
CA ALA A 16 -15.09 -3.39 -9.02
C ALA A 16 -14.17 -4.47 -8.42
N PRO A 17 -13.35 -4.14 -7.41
CA PRO A 17 -12.33 -5.05 -6.86
C PRO A 17 -12.94 -6.25 -6.10
N GLU A 18 -14.25 -6.45 -6.19
CA GLU A 18 -15.03 -7.40 -5.39
C GLU A 18 -15.26 -8.77 -6.06
N LYS A 19 -14.62 -9.06 -7.21
CA LYS A 19 -14.78 -10.37 -7.88
C LYS A 19 -13.48 -11.16 -8.09
N LYS A 20 -12.32 -10.56 -7.88
CA LYS A 20 -11.04 -11.26 -7.94
C LYS A 20 -10.60 -11.70 -6.53
N PRO A 21 -9.93 -12.86 -6.39
CA PRO A 21 -9.33 -13.24 -5.12
C PRO A 21 -8.34 -12.17 -4.66
N PHE A 22 -8.34 -11.88 -3.36
CA PHE A 22 -7.52 -10.82 -2.73
C PHE A 22 -6.06 -10.85 -3.18
N ALA A 23 -5.46 -12.04 -3.25
CA ALA A 23 -4.07 -12.21 -3.68
C ALA A 23 -3.82 -11.74 -5.12
N GLU A 24 -4.73 -12.02 -6.06
CA GLU A 24 -4.61 -11.55 -7.43
C GLU A 24 -4.83 -10.04 -7.53
N PHE A 25 -5.81 -9.49 -6.82
CA PHE A 25 -6.01 -8.04 -6.77
C PHE A 25 -4.76 -7.33 -6.23
N ILE A 26 -4.13 -7.88 -5.19
CA ILE A 26 -2.91 -7.29 -4.65
C ILE A 26 -1.79 -7.33 -5.70
N GLN A 27 -1.58 -8.48 -6.33
CA GLN A 27 -0.45 -8.68 -7.25
C GLN A 27 -0.63 -7.98 -8.61
N GLU A 28 -1.83 -8.04 -9.20
CA GLU A 28 -2.12 -7.50 -10.54
C GLU A 28 -2.50 -6.01 -10.54
N ASP A 29 -3.20 -5.53 -9.52
CA ASP A 29 -3.72 -4.17 -9.48
C ASP A 29 -2.97 -3.32 -8.44
N TYR A 30 -2.82 -3.80 -7.20
CA TYR A 30 -2.25 -3.00 -6.11
C TYR A 30 -0.75 -2.77 -6.23
N LEU A 31 0.05 -3.79 -6.50
CA LEU A 31 1.50 -3.64 -6.66
C LEU A 31 1.84 -2.61 -7.76
N PRO A 32 1.36 -2.74 -9.01
CA PRO A 32 1.70 -1.76 -10.04
C PRO A 32 1.13 -0.37 -9.76
N ALA A 33 -0.08 -0.27 -9.17
CA ALA A 33 -0.62 1.04 -8.80
C ALA A 33 0.19 1.73 -7.69
N LEU A 34 0.72 0.95 -6.75
CA LEU A 34 1.58 1.42 -5.67
C LEU A 34 2.94 1.86 -6.21
N GLU A 35 3.52 1.07 -7.13
CA GLU A 35 4.75 1.41 -7.84
C GLU A 35 4.63 2.75 -8.56
N VAL A 36 3.66 2.88 -9.46
CA VAL A 36 3.40 4.13 -10.19
C VAL A 36 3.10 5.30 -9.24
N GLY A 37 2.42 5.03 -8.11
CA GLY A 37 2.13 6.03 -7.09
C GLY A 37 3.37 6.57 -6.40
N LEU A 38 4.33 5.69 -6.10
CA LEU A 38 5.59 6.01 -5.43
C LEU A 38 6.65 6.57 -6.40
N GLU A 39 6.70 6.08 -7.64
CA GLU A 39 7.51 6.65 -8.71
C GLU A 39 7.16 8.12 -8.95
N LYS A 40 5.86 8.46 -8.95
CA LYS A 40 5.40 9.86 -9.03
C LYS A 40 5.86 10.74 -7.88
N GLN A 41 6.22 10.15 -6.75
CA GLN A 41 6.77 10.87 -5.59
C GLN A 41 8.32 10.96 -5.65
N GLY A 42 8.95 10.38 -6.67
CA GLY A 42 10.41 10.39 -6.86
C GLY A 42 11.12 9.11 -6.43
N ILE A 43 10.38 8.03 -6.11
CA ILE A 43 10.98 6.73 -5.79
C ILE A 43 11.11 5.90 -7.07
N THR A 44 12.28 5.91 -7.70
CA THR A 44 12.54 5.18 -8.95
C THR A 44 13.14 3.78 -8.75
N ASP A 45 13.67 3.46 -7.56
CA ASP A 45 14.25 2.16 -7.20
C ASP A 45 13.34 1.41 -6.23
N LEU A 46 12.03 1.36 -6.53
CA LEU A 46 11.09 0.62 -5.70
C LEU A 46 11.10 -0.86 -6.07
N LYS A 47 11.18 -1.72 -5.06
CA LYS A 47 10.99 -3.17 -5.16
C LYS A 47 9.83 -3.57 -4.28
N LEU A 48 8.76 -4.04 -4.91
CA LEU A 48 7.59 -4.56 -4.23
C LEU A 48 7.61 -6.08 -4.20
N ASN A 49 7.25 -6.66 -3.06
CA ASN A 49 7.15 -8.09 -2.86
C ASN A 49 5.89 -8.43 -2.08
N PHE A 50 5.13 -9.43 -2.53
CA PHE A 50 3.93 -9.89 -1.85
C PHE A 50 4.16 -11.33 -1.38
N THR A 51 4.06 -11.56 -0.08
CA THR A 51 4.32 -12.87 0.51
C THR A 51 3.43 -13.11 1.72
N GLN A 52 3.15 -14.38 2.01
CA GLN A 52 2.44 -14.78 3.21
C GLN A 52 3.45 -15.28 4.23
N ALA A 53 3.62 -14.55 5.33
CA ALA A 53 4.51 -14.94 6.41
C ALA A 53 4.02 -14.36 7.75
N GLN A 54 4.66 -14.77 8.83
CA GLN A 54 4.39 -14.17 10.14
C GLN A 54 4.85 -12.71 10.18
N ILE A 55 4.18 -11.93 11.01
CA ILE A 55 4.46 -10.51 11.21
C ILE A 55 5.89 -10.36 11.71
N ALA A 56 6.77 -9.84 10.86
CA ALA A 56 8.18 -9.61 11.17
C ALA A 56 8.40 -8.35 12.04
N VAL A 57 7.44 -8.03 12.91
CA VAL A 57 7.51 -6.91 13.87
C VAL A 57 7.97 -7.44 15.21
N GLN A 58 8.89 -6.71 15.84
CA GLN A 58 9.42 -7.08 17.15
C GLN A 58 8.28 -7.19 18.19
N GLY A 59 8.10 -8.38 18.77
CA GLY A 59 7.04 -8.66 19.76
C GLY A 59 5.77 -9.29 19.18
N MET A 60 5.63 -9.39 17.85
CA MET A 60 4.47 -9.96 17.16
C MET A 60 4.75 -11.34 16.55
N GLU A 61 5.86 -11.97 16.92
CA GLU A 61 6.31 -13.28 16.41
C GLU A 61 5.33 -14.43 16.73
N LYS A 62 4.38 -14.21 17.65
CA LYS A 62 3.33 -15.15 18.00
C LYS A 62 2.04 -14.98 17.20
N GLU A 63 1.94 -13.94 16.37
CA GLU A 63 0.78 -13.75 15.51
C GLU A 63 0.77 -14.77 14.36
N PRO A 64 -0.42 -15.16 13.89
CA PRO A 64 -0.56 -16.09 12.78
C PRO A 64 0.05 -15.51 11.50
N SER A 65 0.43 -16.40 10.59
CA SER A 65 0.91 -16.04 9.25
C SER A 65 -0.16 -15.20 8.53
N CYS A 66 0.22 -14.01 8.07
CA CYS A 66 -0.67 -13.10 7.37
C CYS A 66 -0.08 -12.70 6.02
N TRP A 67 -0.91 -12.16 5.15
CA TRP A 67 -0.45 -11.63 3.87
C TRP A 67 0.26 -10.30 4.13
N GLN A 68 1.47 -10.14 3.59
CA GLN A 68 2.24 -8.91 3.73
C GLN A 68 2.76 -8.42 2.37
N VAL A 69 2.57 -7.13 2.13
CA VAL A 69 3.16 -6.40 1.00
C VAL A 69 4.37 -5.64 1.53
N ILE A 70 5.55 -5.98 1.02
CA ILE A 70 6.82 -5.39 1.41
C ILE A 70 7.30 -4.52 0.26
N GLY A 71 7.47 -3.24 0.50
CA GLY A 71 8.10 -2.32 -0.46
C GLY A 71 9.45 -1.87 0.07
N THR A 72 10.51 -2.03 -0.72
CA THR A 72 11.87 -1.59 -0.38
C THR A 72 12.39 -0.65 -1.45
N TRP A 73 13.11 0.40 -1.05
CA TRP A 73 13.74 1.33 -1.98
C TRP A 73 14.99 1.97 -1.38
N LYS A 74 15.69 2.76 -2.20
CA LYS A 74 17.03 3.28 -1.88
C LYS A 74 17.98 2.15 -1.49
N ASN A 75 18.11 1.13 -2.35
CA ASN A 75 19.00 0.00 -2.09
C ASN A 75 18.70 -0.72 -0.74
N GLY A 76 17.42 -0.76 -0.33
CA GLY A 76 16.98 -1.37 0.93
C GLY A 76 17.12 -0.49 2.18
N GLN A 77 17.49 0.79 2.03
CA GLN A 77 17.54 1.73 3.16
C GLN A 77 16.15 2.08 3.69
N HIS A 78 15.12 2.04 2.86
CA HIS A 78 13.76 2.28 3.29
C HIS A 78 12.91 1.08 2.95
N GLN A 79 12.12 0.64 3.92
CA GLN A 79 11.19 -0.45 3.77
C GLN A 79 9.85 -0.08 4.39
N PHE A 80 8.75 -0.45 3.74
CA PHE A 80 7.43 -0.50 4.36
C PHE A 80 6.82 -1.88 4.21
N ASN A 81 5.99 -2.25 5.18
CA ASN A 81 5.25 -3.50 5.21
C ASN A 81 3.78 -3.18 5.46
N VAL A 82 2.91 -3.63 4.57
CA VAL A 82 1.45 -3.59 4.76
C VAL A 82 0.98 -5.00 5.10
N TYR A 83 0.38 -5.17 6.27
CA TYR A 83 -0.12 -6.45 6.75
C TYR A 83 -1.62 -6.56 6.55
N PHE A 84 -2.05 -7.70 6.04
CA PHE A 84 -3.43 -8.07 5.80
C PHE A 84 -3.73 -9.34 6.59
N PHE A 85 -4.43 -9.18 7.70
CA PHE A 85 -4.77 -10.28 8.62
C PHE A 85 -5.84 -11.21 8.06
N LYS A 86 -6.60 -10.73 7.08
CA LYS A 86 -7.60 -11.49 6.34
C LYS A 86 -7.27 -11.40 4.86
N GLU A 87 -7.69 -12.39 4.09
CA GLU A 87 -7.67 -12.41 2.62
C GLU A 87 -8.73 -11.44 2.05
N ASP A 88 -8.84 -10.25 2.63
CA ASP A 88 -9.84 -9.26 2.30
C ASP A 88 -9.30 -7.86 2.57
N ILE A 89 -9.41 -6.98 1.56
CA ILE A 89 -8.93 -5.58 1.65
C ILE A 89 -9.76 -4.72 2.61
N LYS A 90 -10.98 -5.14 3.01
CA LYS A 90 -11.84 -4.46 3.98
C LYS A 90 -11.57 -4.96 5.40
N GLY A 91 -10.79 -6.02 5.56
CA GLY A 91 -10.42 -6.60 6.85
C GLY A 91 -9.49 -5.72 7.69
N GLN A 92 -9.05 -6.26 8.83
CA GLN A 92 -8.02 -5.63 9.64
C GLN A 92 -6.73 -5.57 8.84
N ARG A 93 -6.14 -4.37 8.81
CA ARG A 93 -4.91 -4.06 8.11
C ARG A 93 -4.02 -3.23 9.00
N ALA A 94 -2.74 -3.48 8.87
CA ALA A 94 -1.73 -2.72 9.58
C ALA A 94 -0.62 -2.28 8.64
N PHE A 95 0.08 -1.26 9.05
CA PHE A 95 1.18 -0.67 8.32
C PHE A 95 2.37 -0.61 9.26
N SER A 96 3.54 -0.90 8.72
CA SER A 96 4.79 -0.67 9.41
C SER A 96 5.82 -0.17 8.42
N TYR A 97 6.84 0.47 8.94
CA TYR A 97 7.95 0.96 8.17
C TYR A 97 9.24 0.75 8.95
N SER A 98 10.33 0.58 8.23
CA SER A 98 11.66 0.50 8.80
C SER A 98 12.68 1.19 7.92
N GLN A 99 13.75 1.64 8.55
CA GLN A 99 14.86 2.32 7.91
C GLN A 99 16.16 1.53 8.15
N ASN A 100 17.08 1.58 7.20
CA ASN A 100 18.37 0.90 7.19
C ASN A 100 18.29 -0.62 7.43
N GLY A 101 17.28 -1.30 6.89
CA GLY A 101 17.10 -2.75 7.07
C GLY A 101 16.84 -3.16 8.53
N ALA A 102 16.51 -2.22 9.42
CA ALA A 102 16.09 -2.55 10.77
C ALA A 102 14.77 -3.34 10.74
N LYS A 103 14.57 -4.19 11.74
CA LYS A 103 13.27 -4.82 11.93
C LYS A 103 12.25 -3.73 12.29
N PRO A 104 11.05 -3.73 11.68
CA PRO A 104 10.00 -2.84 12.10
C PRO A 104 9.66 -3.10 13.57
N SER A 105 9.65 -2.05 14.40
CA SER A 105 9.31 -2.16 15.83
C SER A 105 7.89 -1.69 16.14
N THR A 106 7.26 -0.96 15.21
CA THR A 106 5.95 -0.34 15.41
C THR A 106 4.97 -0.85 14.37
N LEU A 107 3.84 -1.38 14.83
CA LEU A 107 2.71 -1.72 13.97
C LEU A 107 1.65 -0.63 14.12
N GLU A 108 1.38 0.10 13.04
CA GLU A 108 0.37 1.15 13.00
C GLU A 108 -0.92 0.65 12.33
N PRO A 109 -2.10 1.15 12.74
CA PRO A 109 -3.35 0.86 12.06
C PRO A 109 -3.37 1.47 10.65
N PHE A 110 -3.81 0.69 9.66
CA PHE A 110 -3.87 1.11 8.26
C PHE A 110 -5.30 1.14 7.73
N LEU A 111 -5.81 2.36 7.46
CA LEU A 111 -7.15 2.60 6.87
C LEU A 111 -8.27 1.81 7.59
N ILE A 112 -8.20 1.75 8.93
CA ILE A 112 -9.15 0.99 9.76
C ILE A 112 -10.53 1.66 9.86
N ASP A 113 -10.58 2.98 9.69
CA ASP A 113 -11.82 3.78 9.76
C ASP A 113 -12.63 3.74 8.45
N GLU A 114 -11.95 3.38 7.37
CA GLU A 114 -12.48 3.50 6.02
C GLU A 114 -13.44 2.35 5.70
N ARG A 115 -14.74 2.66 5.66
CA ARG A 115 -15.80 1.69 5.31
C ARG A 115 -15.72 1.17 3.88
N LYS A 116 -15.09 1.91 2.96
CA LYS A 116 -14.94 1.56 1.55
C LYS A 116 -13.49 1.65 1.13
N ILE A 117 -12.86 0.49 1.01
CA ILE A 117 -11.48 0.39 0.56
C ILE A 117 -11.45 0.26 -0.95
N THR A 118 -10.70 1.14 -1.59
CA THR A 118 -10.47 1.14 -3.04
C THR A 118 -8.96 1.10 -3.30
N LEU A 119 -8.57 0.65 -4.50
CA LEU A 119 -7.18 0.62 -4.94
C LEU A 119 -6.46 1.96 -4.71
N GLY A 120 -7.08 3.05 -5.19
CA GLY A 120 -6.52 4.39 -5.05
C GLY A 120 -6.38 4.84 -3.60
N LEU A 121 -7.31 4.44 -2.72
CA LEU A 121 -7.24 4.77 -1.30
C LEU A 121 -6.12 4.00 -0.59
N LEU A 122 -5.90 2.72 -0.91
CA LEU A 122 -4.78 1.95 -0.38
C LEU A 122 -3.45 2.59 -0.75
N VAL A 123 -3.26 2.90 -2.04
CA VAL A 123 -2.05 3.57 -2.55
C VAL A 123 -1.88 4.94 -1.90
N PHE A 124 -2.94 5.74 -1.84
CA PHE A 124 -2.93 7.05 -1.19
C PHE A 124 -2.54 6.94 0.29
N GLY A 125 -3.10 5.98 1.02
CA GLY A 125 -2.79 5.75 2.42
C GLY A 125 -1.31 5.44 2.66
N VAL A 126 -0.70 4.60 1.82
CA VAL A 126 0.75 4.34 1.88
C VAL A 126 1.54 5.62 1.59
N ILE A 127 1.24 6.30 0.48
CA ILE A 127 1.93 7.55 0.11
C ILE A 127 1.85 8.58 1.23
N THR A 128 0.67 8.81 1.81
CA THR A 128 0.49 9.76 2.93
C THR A 128 1.32 9.37 4.14
N ARG A 129 1.38 8.08 4.49
CA ARG A 129 2.22 7.59 5.60
C ARG A 129 3.70 7.81 5.33
N LEU A 130 4.18 7.48 4.14
CA LEU A 130 5.58 7.70 3.74
C LEU A 130 5.93 9.20 3.66
N ASN A 131 4.98 10.03 3.21
CA ASN A 131 5.15 11.49 3.22
C ASN A 131 5.25 12.02 4.65
N GLY A 132 4.42 11.52 5.57
CA GLY A 132 4.48 11.85 7.00
C GLY A 132 5.84 11.54 7.64
N GLN A 133 6.52 10.49 7.17
CA GLN A 133 7.89 10.16 7.59
C GLN A 133 8.99 11.02 6.94
N LYS A 134 8.61 11.99 6.07
CA LYS A 134 9.52 12.79 5.25
C LYS A 134 10.43 11.96 4.34
N TRP A 135 9.97 10.79 3.92
CA TRP A 135 10.73 9.93 3.01
C TRP A 135 10.51 10.28 1.54
N LEU A 136 9.41 10.99 1.25
CA LEU A 136 9.04 11.45 -0.10
C LEU A 136 9.43 12.91 -0.37
N THR A 137 9.73 13.68 0.68
CA THR A 137 10.17 15.07 0.54
C THR A 137 11.66 15.09 0.20
N LEU A 138 11.95 15.11 -1.11
CA LEU A 138 13.22 15.61 -1.63
C LEU A 138 13.25 17.12 -1.35
N ASN A 139 13.91 17.50 -0.25
CA ASN A 139 14.44 18.86 -0.08
C ASN A 139 15.89 18.88 -0.53
#